data_AF-A0A7E6F1Z7-F1
#
_entry.id   AF-A0A7E6F1Z7-F1
#
_cell.length_a   1.000
_cell.length_b   1.000
_cell.length_c   1.000
_cell.angle_alpha   90.00
_cell.angle_beta   90.00
_cell.angle_gamma   90.00
#
_symmetry.space_group_name_H-M   'P 1'
#
loop_
_entity.id
_entity.type
_entity.pdbx_description
1 polymer ?
#
loop_
_entity_poly.entity_id
_entity_poly.type
_entity_poly.pdbx_seq_one_letter_code
_entity_poly.pdbx_strand_id
1 'polypeptide(L)'
;MEMSTAKLLIFSLSFIACFPVNETAICTYNVCSFHDPCKNGGTCKPNSECKAACICPPEVDGKHCQHRKSPKRCTNECTPDTCHNHGNCTFDTESCNMECKCESGYTGKKCNHEMCDAMVCVHGSCKKINNVRSKCQCDDGWIGETCNIGCTRNCLHGECFLHRGEEICACEGHYKPDSNCTEEEIPPTTVEEWDKRYLGFLAIPLLLSFVLAVSVYVMWRYRFTFILKIIYTFQNYEDHAICNNIINAVEKSRRTILILSPDYVISEWTRMEYQVAHQEMLKKRQKIIPIIFRDISIQELDKNLSYILKSITYLEWPGTSEQDSPKLSKFWEKLRLTMPKKREMLIEDDKNTQKDRATTVV
;
A
#
# COMPACT_ATOMS: atom_id res chain seq x y z
N MET A 1 4.31 43.45 -5.51
CA MET A 1 4.03 43.39 -4.07
C MET A 1 2.80 42.50 -3.92
N GLU A 2 3.03 41.20 -3.74
CA GLU A 2 3.05 40.55 -2.41
C GLU A 2 1.64 40.45 -1.81
N MET A 3 1.09 39.24 -1.74
CA MET A 3 1.04 38.38 -0.54
C MET A 3 -0.05 38.92 0.42
N SER A 4 -0.98 38.16 1.00
CA SER A 4 -0.93 36.81 1.49
C SER A 4 -2.27 36.51 2.17
N THR A 5 -2.69 35.22 2.16
CA THR A 5 -3.31 34.47 3.28
C THR A 5 -4.50 35.09 4.03
N ALA A 6 -5.69 34.49 4.04
CA ALA A 6 -6.09 33.20 4.64
C ALA A 6 -7.18 33.51 5.67
N LYS A 7 -8.42 33.08 5.40
CA LYS A 7 -9.08 31.96 6.09
C LYS A 7 -9.25 32.18 7.60
N LEU A 8 -10.39 32.80 7.94
CA LEU A 8 -11.05 32.64 9.24
C LEU A 8 -12.41 31.96 9.00
N LEU A 9 -12.48 30.69 9.37
CA LEU A 9 -13.62 29.94 9.96
C LEU A 9 -15.04 30.50 9.77
N ILE A 10 -15.93 29.75 9.10
CA ILE A 10 -17.26 29.34 9.63
C ILE A 10 -17.66 27.98 9.02
N PHE A 11 -18.09 27.09 9.92
CA PHE A 11 -18.63 25.74 9.76
C PHE A 11 -19.76 25.60 8.72
N SER A 12 -19.86 24.45 8.06
CA SER A 12 -20.88 23.43 8.38
C SER A 12 -21.04 22.39 7.26
N LEU A 13 -21.25 21.13 7.69
CA LEU A 13 -21.75 19.98 6.91
C LEU A 13 -20.75 19.21 6.02
N SER A 14 -19.74 18.61 6.65
CA SER A 14 -19.26 17.31 6.16
C SER A 14 -20.05 16.21 6.85
N PHE A 15 -20.79 15.46 6.04
CA PHE A 15 -21.39 14.19 6.40
C PHE A 15 -20.39 13.30 7.15
N ILE A 16 -20.69 13.01 8.40
CA ILE A 16 -20.11 11.87 9.12
C ILE A 16 -20.72 10.63 8.47
N ALA A 17 -20.03 10.10 7.46
CA ALA A 17 -20.21 8.70 7.10
C ALA A 17 -19.53 7.89 8.22
N CYS A 18 -20.34 7.34 9.13
CA CYS A 18 -19.93 6.22 9.95
C CYS A 18 -19.59 5.05 9.02
N PHE A 19 -18.31 4.89 8.68
CA PHE A 19 -17.82 3.58 8.27
C PHE A 19 -17.78 2.71 9.54
N PRO A 20 -18.31 1.49 9.50
CA PRO A 20 -18.14 0.56 10.60
C PRO A 20 -16.64 0.24 10.67
N VAL A 21 -15.99 0.73 11.71
CA VAL A 21 -14.70 0.17 12.11
C VAL A 21 -15.02 -1.26 12.52
N ASN A 22 -14.67 -2.22 11.66
CA ASN A 22 -14.59 -3.62 12.05
C ASN A 22 -13.78 -3.64 13.34
N GLU A 23 -14.42 -3.98 14.45
CA GLU A 23 -13.76 -4.29 15.71
C GLU A 23 -12.87 -5.51 15.46
N THR A 24 -11.63 -5.28 15.05
CA THR A 24 -10.57 -6.20 15.41
C THR A 24 -10.42 -6.05 16.92
N ALA A 25 -11.10 -6.92 17.68
CA ALA A 25 -10.98 -6.98 19.12
C ALA A 25 -9.49 -7.05 19.50
N ILE A 26 -8.94 -5.93 19.99
CA ILE A 26 -7.57 -5.88 20.49
C ILE A 26 -7.60 -6.55 21.85
N CYS A 27 -7.14 -7.79 21.93
CA CYS A 27 -7.05 -8.52 23.19
C CYS A 27 -6.05 -7.82 24.12
N THR A 28 -6.56 -7.20 25.18
CA THR A 28 -5.80 -6.42 26.17
C THR A 28 -4.88 -7.28 27.05
N TYR A 29 -5.02 -8.60 26.99
CA TYR A 29 -4.16 -9.56 27.68
C TYR A 29 -3.72 -10.69 26.73
N ASN A 30 -2.44 -11.07 26.82
CA ASN A 30 -1.89 -12.16 26.01
C ASN A 30 -2.20 -13.52 26.65
N VAL A 31 -3.28 -14.17 26.19
CA VAL A 31 -3.73 -15.49 26.65
C VAL A 31 -2.63 -16.55 26.50
N CYS A 32 -1.77 -16.41 25.48
CA CYS A 32 -0.67 -17.34 25.21
C CYS A 32 0.51 -17.22 26.20
N SER A 33 0.63 -16.09 26.91
CA SER A 33 1.67 -15.92 27.94
C SER A 33 1.34 -16.61 29.25
N PHE A 34 0.05 -16.89 29.51
CA PHE A 34 -0.40 -17.55 30.74
C PHE A 34 -0.43 -19.07 30.59
N HIS A 35 -0.94 -19.58 29.46
CA HIS A 35 -1.00 -21.02 29.19
C HIS A 35 -0.95 -21.27 27.68
N ASP A 36 0.18 -21.79 27.19
CA ASP A 36 0.32 -22.20 25.79
C ASP A 36 -0.24 -23.62 25.60
N PRO A 37 -1.38 -23.79 24.91
CA PRO A 37 -1.96 -25.10 24.69
C PRO A 37 -1.35 -25.82 23.47
N CYS A 38 -0.50 -25.16 22.69
CA CYS A 38 0.02 -25.69 21.43
C CYS A 38 1.10 -26.75 21.64
N LYS A 39 1.07 -27.80 20.82
CA LYS A 39 2.00 -28.92 20.84
C LYS A 39 2.82 -28.98 19.55
N ASN A 40 3.84 -29.85 19.52
CA ASN A 40 4.64 -30.16 18.33
C ASN A 40 5.17 -28.94 17.56
N GLY A 41 5.61 -27.89 18.27
CA GLY A 41 6.15 -26.67 17.65
C GLY A 41 5.10 -25.70 17.10
N GLY A 42 3.83 -25.86 17.47
CA GLY A 42 2.77 -24.89 17.20
C GLY A 42 3.04 -23.52 17.84
N THR A 43 2.69 -22.45 17.13
CA THR A 43 2.80 -21.07 17.64
C THR A 43 1.44 -20.59 18.16
N CYS A 44 1.36 -20.22 19.44
CA CYS A 44 0.13 -19.68 20.03
C CYS A 44 -0.09 -18.22 19.63
N LYS A 45 -1.31 -17.88 19.20
CA LYS A 45 -1.80 -16.50 19.02
C LYS A 45 -3.24 -16.36 19.55
N PRO A 46 -3.62 -15.20 20.12
CA PRO A 46 -5.01 -14.94 20.47
C PRO A 46 -5.87 -14.84 19.19
N ASN A 47 -7.05 -15.47 19.21
CA ASN A 47 -8.05 -15.32 18.14
C ASN A 47 -8.94 -14.08 18.36
N SER A 48 -9.89 -13.84 17.45
CA SER A 48 -10.86 -12.74 17.53
C SER A 48 -11.77 -12.75 18.77
N GLU A 49 -11.87 -13.90 19.46
CA GLU A 49 -12.60 -14.05 20.73
C GLU A 49 -11.68 -14.02 21.96
N CYS A 50 -10.41 -13.59 21.81
CA CYS A 50 -9.39 -13.62 22.86
C CYS A 50 -9.20 -14.97 23.54
N LYS A 51 -9.29 -16.06 22.77
CA LYS A 51 -8.91 -17.42 23.17
C LYS A 51 -7.57 -17.79 22.53
N ALA A 52 -6.78 -18.60 23.21
CA ALA A 52 -5.55 -19.15 22.66
C ALA A 52 -5.85 -20.05 21.46
N ALA A 53 -5.31 -19.69 20.29
CA ALA A 53 -5.39 -20.45 19.06
C ALA A 53 -3.98 -20.84 18.59
N CYS A 54 -3.85 -22.04 18.03
CA CYS A 54 -2.56 -22.58 17.61
C CYS A 54 -2.38 -22.50 16.10
N ILE A 55 -1.24 -21.97 15.66
CA ILE A 55 -0.77 -22.04 14.29
C ILE A 55 0.15 -23.25 14.18
N CYS A 56 -0.28 -24.26 13.43
CA CYS A 56 0.42 -25.53 13.34
C CYS A 56 1.44 -25.57 12.20
N PRO A 57 2.65 -26.14 12.43
CA PRO A 57 3.60 -26.47 11.38
C PRO A 57 2.98 -27.36 10.28
N PRO A 58 3.55 -27.39 9.07
CA PRO A 58 2.96 -28.08 7.92
C PRO A 58 2.69 -29.57 8.16
N GLU A 59 3.46 -30.24 9.01
CA GLU A 59 3.36 -31.69 9.29
C GLU A 59 2.38 -32.07 10.40
N VAL A 60 1.77 -31.10 11.10
CA VAL A 60 0.87 -31.36 12.24
C VAL A 60 -0.42 -30.57 12.14
N ASP A 61 -1.50 -31.11 12.68
CA ASP A 61 -2.84 -30.53 12.70
C ASP A 61 -3.58 -30.81 14.01
N GLY A 62 -4.86 -30.41 14.05
CA GLY A 62 -5.67 -30.37 15.27
C GLY A 62 -5.62 -29.02 15.98
N LYS A 63 -6.61 -28.78 16.85
CA LYS A 63 -6.80 -27.51 17.57
C LYS A 63 -5.58 -27.05 18.36
N HIS A 64 -4.75 -28.00 18.80
CA HIS A 64 -3.54 -27.79 19.58
C HIS A 64 -2.29 -28.33 18.88
N CYS A 65 -2.35 -28.57 17.56
CA CYS A 65 -1.27 -29.17 16.77
C CYS A 65 -0.81 -30.54 17.30
N GLN A 66 -1.73 -31.28 17.91
CA GLN A 66 -1.43 -32.53 18.60
C GLN A 66 -1.38 -33.74 17.67
N HIS A 67 -1.97 -33.64 16.47
CA HIS A 67 -2.02 -34.73 15.50
C HIS A 67 -0.93 -34.54 14.44
N ARG A 68 -0.30 -35.62 13.98
CA ARG A 68 0.53 -35.57 12.78
C ARG A 68 -0.38 -35.66 11.56
N LYS A 69 -0.21 -34.74 10.62
CA LYS A 69 -0.88 -34.85 9.33
C LYS A 69 -0.37 -36.11 8.66
N SER A 70 -1.29 -37.03 8.39
CA SER A 70 -1.01 -38.11 7.47
C SER A 70 -0.88 -37.50 6.06
N PRO A 71 0.03 -38.01 5.20
CA PRO A 71 0.11 -37.54 3.83
C PRO A 71 -1.26 -37.67 3.19
N LYS A 72 -1.77 -36.56 2.65
CA LYS A 72 -3.06 -36.52 1.95
C LYS A 72 -2.90 -37.38 0.70
N ARG A 73 -3.27 -38.66 0.80
CA ARG A 73 -3.17 -39.61 -0.31
C ARG A 73 -4.34 -39.36 -1.24
N CYS A 74 -4.06 -38.64 -2.31
CA CYS A 74 -5.07 -38.29 -3.30
C CYS A 74 -4.98 -39.25 -4.48
N THR A 75 -6.12 -39.82 -4.85
CA THR A 75 -6.24 -40.74 -5.97
C THR A 75 -6.58 -39.93 -7.21
N ASN A 76 -5.90 -40.19 -8.32
CA ASN A 76 -6.28 -39.61 -9.60
C ASN A 76 -7.61 -40.22 -10.04
N GLU A 77 -8.66 -39.40 -10.05
CA GLU A 77 -10.01 -39.80 -10.45
C GLU A 77 -10.28 -39.56 -11.96
N CYS A 78 -9.30 -39.09 -12.74
CA CYS A 78 -9.47 -38.91 -14.17
C CYS A 78 -9.53 -40.26 -14.91
N THR A 79 -10.71 -40.58 -15.42
CA THR A 79 -10.98 -41.63 -16.43
C THR A 79 -11.41 -40.98 -17.76
N PRO A 80 -11.35 -41.69 -18.90
CA PRO A 80 -11.76 -41.15 -20.20
C PRO A 80 -13.19 -40.56 -20.22
N ASP A 81 -14.10 -41.17 -19.46
CA ASP A 81 -15.50 -40.79 -19.33
C ASP A 81 -15.79 -39.79 -18.21
N THR A 82 -14.80 -39.41 -17.39
CA THR A 82 -14.98 -38.49 -16.26
C THR A 82 -15.55 -37.13 -16.67
N CYS A 83 -15.13 -36.64 -17.85
CA CYS A 83 -15.66 -35.42 -18.47
C CYS A 83 -16.73 -35.73 -19.55
N HIS A 84 -17.47 -36.83 -19.39
CA HIS A 84 -18.50 -37.30 -20.32
C HIS A 84 -18.04 -37.47 -21.77
N ASN A 85 -16.73 -37.67 -22.00
CA ASN A 85 -16.09 -37.66 -23.33
C ASN A 85 -16.22 -36.33 -24.11
N HIS A 86 -16.62 -35.25 -23.45
CA HIS A 86 -16.77 -33.91 -24.04
C HIS A 86 -15.76 -32.91 -23.47
N GLY A 87 -14.60 -33.40 -23.05
CA GLY A 87 -13.56 -32.59 -22.43
C GLY A 87 -12.35 -33.40 -21.99
N ASN A 88 -11.26 -32.68 -21.70
CA ASN A 88 -10.02 -33.26 -21.20
C ASN A 88 -9.92 -33.13 -19.67
N CYS A 89 -9.69 -34.24 -18.97
CA CYS A 89 -9.56 -34.28 -17.51
C CYS A 89 -8.12 -33.99 -17.07
N THR A 90 -7.94 -33.02 -16.19
CA THR A 90 -6.66 -32.71 -15.54
C THR A 90 -6.79 -32.91 -14.04
N PHE A 91 -5.79 -33.54 -13.42
CA PHE A 91 -5.75 -33.79 -11.98
C PHE A 91 -4.47 -33.20 -11.39
N ASP A 92 -4.62 -32.35 -10.37
CA ASP A 92 -3.54 -31.75 -9.62
C ASP A 92 -3.29 -32.56 -8.33
N THR A 93 -2.10 -33.15 -8.25
CA THR A 93 -1.66 -33.97 -7.11
C THR A 93 -1.36 -33.15 -5.85
N GLU A 94 -1.06 -31.85 -5.97
CA GLU A 94 -0.75 -30.97 -4.84
C GLU A 94 -2.02 -30.42 -4.18
N SER A 95 -2.95 -29.92 -4.98
CA SER A 95 -4.25 -29.43 -4.48
C SER A 95 -5.29 -30.53 -4.28
N CYS A 96 -5.05 -31.73 -4.83
CA CYS A 96 -5.99 -32.85 -4.89
C CYS A 96 -7.30 -32.46 -5.57
N ASN A 97 -7.18 -31.72 -6.68
CA ASN A 97 -8.31 -31.19 -7.41
C ASN A 97 -8.34 -31.76 -8.83
N MET A 98 -9.54 -32.07 -9.31
CA MET A 98 -9.81 -32.56 -10.65
C MET A 98 -10.57 -31.49 -11.43
N GLU A 99 -10.13 -31.18 -12.65
CA GLU A 99 -10.73 -30.16 -13.51
C GLU A 99 -10.93 -30.72 -14.92
N CYS A 100 -12.15 -30.59 -15.45
CA CYS A 100 -12.46 -30.91 -16.84
C CYS A 100 -12.40 -29.65 -17.70
N LYS A 101 -11.59 -29.69 -18.76
CA LYS A 101 -11.58 -28.68 -19.82
C LYS A 101 -12.52 -29.11 -20.94
N CYS A 102 -13.71 -28.50 -20.98
CA CYS A 102 -14.74 -28.87 -21.93
C CYS A 102 -14.43 -28.46 -23.37
N GLU A 103 -14.84 -29.30 -24.31
CA GLU A 103 -14.82 -29.03 -25.75
C GLU A 103 -15.91 -28.02 -26.14
N SER A 104 -15.77 -27.43 -27.33
CA SER A 104 -16.66 -26.37 -27.82
C SER A 104 -18.12 -26.84 -27.88
N GLY A 105 -18.95 -26.31 -26.98
CA GLY A 105 -20.38 -26.61 -26.94
C GLY A 105 -20.86 -27.32 -25.68
N TYR A 106 -19.95 -27.73 -24.80
CA TYR A 106 -20.27 -28.36 -23.53
C TYR A 106 -19.83 -27.49 -22.35
N THR A 107 -20.57 -27.58 -21.26
CA THR A 107 -20.34 -26.81 -20.03
C THR A 107 -20.65 -27.65 -18.78
N GLY A 108 -20.36 -27.07 -17.62
CA GLY A 108 -20.43 -27.73 -16.32
C GLY A 108 -19.12 -28.40 -15.91
N LYS A 109 -18.98 -28.72 -14.62
CA LYS A 109 -17.74 -29.26 -14.02
C LYS A 109 -17.26 -30.58 -14.65
N LYS A 110 -18.17 -31.33 -15.28
CA LYS A 110 -17.89 -32.60 -15.98
C LYS A 110 -18.27 -32.56 -17.46
N CYS A 111 -18.51 -31.38 -18.04
CA CYS A 111 -18.89 -31.23 -19.45
C CYS A 111 -20.17 -32.00 -19.84
N ASN A 112 -21.14 -32.06 -18.92
CA ASN A 112 -22.36 -32.86 -19.04
C ASN A 112 -23.58 -32.05 -19.51
N HIS A 113 -23.43 -30.74 -19.73
CA HIS A 113 -24.50 -29.87 -20.22
C HIS A 113 -24.12 -29.29 -21.57
N GLU A 114 -25.01 -29.34 -22.55
CA GLU A 114 -24.82 -28.61 -23.80
C GLU A 114 -25.10 -27.11 -23.57
N MET A 115 -24.24 -26.24 -24.10
CA MET A 115 -24.30 -24.78 -23.88
C MET A 115 -25.60 -24.10 -24.34
N CYS A 116 -26.40 -24.77 -25.17
CA CYS A 116 -27.66 -24.24 -25.71
C CYS A 116 -28.90 -25.01 -25.24
N ASP A 117 -28.78 -26.17 -24.58
CA ASP A 117 -29.93 -26.94 -24.12
C ASP A 117 -30.62 -26.31 -22.91
N ALA A 118 -29.83 -25.70 -22.01
CA ALA A 118 -30.35 -25.03 -20.82
C ALA A 118 -30.88 -23.61 -21.10
N MET A 119 -30.59 -23.05 -22.28
CA MET A 119 -30.85 -21.65 -22.59
C MET A 119 -31.99 -21.51 -23.60
N VAL A 120 -33.14 -21.03 -23.13
CA VAL A 120 -34.33 -20.87 -23.95
C VAL A 120 -34.32 -19.48 -24.60
N CYS A 121 -34.21 -19.44 -25.93
CA CYS A 121 -34.45 -18.24 -26.72
C CYS A 121 -35.88 -18.31 -27.27
N VAL A 122 -36.76 -17.37 -26.91
CA VAL A 122 -38.18 -17.41 -27.28
C VAL A 122 -38.38 -17.06 -28.75
N HIS A 123 -37.84 -15.90 -29.16
CA HIS A 123 -37.84 -15.42 -30.55
C HIS A 123 -36.40 -15.23 -31.04
N GLY A 124 -35.70 -16.34 -31.20
CA GLY A 124 -34.32 -16.33 -31.66
C GLY A 124 -33.66 -17.70 -31.57
N SER A 125 -32.36 -17.72 -31.83
CA SER A 125 -31.53 -18.93 -31.79
C SER A 125 -30.32 -18.77 -30.87
N CYS A 126 -29.95 -19.83 -30.16
CA CYS A 126 -28.76 -19.81 -29.32
C CYS A 126 -27.49 -19.87 -30.18
N LYS A 127 -26.61 -18.88 -30.04
CA LYS A 127 -25.32 -18.82 -30.73
C LYS A 127 -24.17 -18.93 -29.74
N LYS A 128 -23.21 -19.81 -30.05
CA LYS A 128 -21.96 -19.94 -29.30
C LYS A 128 -21.07 -18.74 -29.62
N ILE A 129 -20.63 -17.99 -28.60
CA ILE A 129 -19.64 -16.91 -28.76
C ILE A 129 -18.24 -17.50 -28.65
N ASN A 130 -17.97 -18.27 -27.60
CA ASN A 130 -16.68 -18.93 -27.28
C ASN A 130 -16.95 -20.23 -26.49
N ASN A 131 -15.90 -20.98 -26.09
CA ASN A 131 -16.02 -22.21 -25.30
C ASN A 131 -16.68 -22.06 -23.91
N VAL A 132 -16.96 -20.83 -23.46
CA VAL A 132 -17.50 -20.56 -22.11
C VAL A 132 -18.78 -19.71 -22.15
N ARG A 133 -19.10 -19.09 -23.30
CA ARG A 133 -20.20 -18.12 -23.40
C ARG A 133 -21.08 -18.38 -24.62
N SER A 134 -22.37 -18.54 -24.39
CA SER A 134 -23.45 -18.52 -25.39
C SER A 134 -24.28 -17.24 -25.23
N LYS A 135 -24.92 -16.79 -26.31
CA LYS A 135 -25.93 -15.72 -26.28
C LYS A 135 -27.11 -16.10 -27.18
N CYS A 136 -28.30 -15.58 -26.89
CA CYS A 136 -29.39 -15.64 -27.85
C CYS A 136 -29.09 -14.61 -28.95
N GLN A 137 -29.18 -15.04 -30.20
CA GLN A 137 -29.29 -14.18 -31.36
C GLN A 137 -30.79 -14.04 -31.63
N CYS A 138 -31.34 -12.86 -31.36
CA CYS A 138 -32.76 -12.60 -31.50
C CYS A 138 -33.17 -12.42 -32.96
N ASP A 139 -34.41 -12.81 -33.26
CA ASP A 139 -35.06 -12.53 -34.53
C ASP A 139 -35.39 -11.03 -34.63
N ASP A 140 -35.65 -10.54 -35.85
CA ASP A 140 -35.96 -9.14 -36.09
C ASP A 140 -37.14 -8.67 -35.22
N GLY A 141 -36.94 -7.54 -34.54
CA GLY A 141 -37.93 -6.96 -33.63
C GLY A 141 -37.96 -7.57 -32.23
N TRP A 142 -37.01 -8.44 -31.86
CA TRP A 142 -36.89 -9.00 -30.51
C TRP A 142 -35.55 -8.68 -29.86
N ILE A 143 -35.58 -8.37 -28.56
CA ILE A 143 -34.43 -7.97 -27.76
C ILE A 143 -34.49 -8.64 -26.37
N GLY A 144 -33.40 -8.50 -25.61
CA GLY A 144 -33.23 -9.09 -24.28
C GLY A 144 -32.43 -10.40 -24.30
N GLU A 145 -32.02 -10.89 -23.13
CA GLU A 145 -31.13 -12.06 -23.01
C GLU A 145 -31.73 -13.36 -23.55
N THR A 146 -33.07 -13.48 -23.51
CA THR A 146 -33.84 -14.64 -23.99
C THR A 146 -34.73 -14.29 -25.19
N CYS A 147 -34.57 -13.10 -25.78
CA CYS A 147 -35.38 -12.63 -26.90
C CYS A 147 -36.89 -12.67 -26.61
N ASN A 148 -37.29 -12.24 -25.40
CA ASN A 148 -38.67 -12.25 -24.93
C ASN A 148 -39.31 -10.84 -24.90
N ILE A 149 -38.55 -9.80 -25.23
CA ILE A 149 -39.02 -8.41 -25.26
C ILE A 149 -39.11 -7.99 -26.73
N GLY A 150 -40.29 -7.56 -27.18
CA GLY A 150 -40.42 -6.96 -28.50
C GLY A 150 -39.86 -5.54 -28.51
N CYS A 151 -39.05 -5.19 -29.51
CA CYS A 151 -38.64 -3.81 -29.75
C CYS A 151 -39.72 -3.07 -30.54
N THR A 152 -40.18 -1.95 -30.02
CA THR A 152 -41.19 -1.10 -30.69
C THR A 152 -40.60 0.05 -31.49
N ARG A 153 -39.34 0.41 -31.22
CA ARG A 153 -38.61 1.47 -31.89
C ARG A 153 -38.20 1.09 -33.31
N ASN A 154 -38.50 1.96 -34.27
CA ASN A 154 -38.18 1.76 -35.68
C ASN A 154 -36.79 2.31 -36.02
N CYS A 155 -35.79 1.43 -36.03
CA CYS A 155 -34.43 1.74 -36.46
C CYS A 155 -34.31 1.46 -37.96
N LEU A 156 -34.34 2.50 -38.82
CA LEU A 156 -34.34 2.29 -40.27
C LEU A 156 -33.05 1.63 -40.78
N HIS A 157 -31.90 2.09 -40.28
CA HIS A 157 -30.57 1.63 -40.68
C HIS A 157 -29.74 1.27 -39.44
N GLY A 158 -30.21 0.25 -38.71
CA GLY A 158 -29.53 -0.21 -37.51
C GLY A 158 -30.31 -1.29 -36.76
N GLU A 159 -29.66 -1.87 -35.76
CA GLU A 159 -30.27 -2.87 -34.89
C GLU A 159 -30.84 -2.20 -33.62
N CYS A 160 -32.06 -2.56 -33.23
CA CYS A 160 -32.61 -2.12 -31.95
C CYS A 160 -32.06 -2.96 -30.79
N PHE A 161 -31.69 -2.34 -29.67
CA PHE A 161 -31.29 -3.05 -28.45
C PHE A 161 -31.73 -2.29 -27.19
N LEU A 162 -31.80 -3.02 -26.06
CA LEU A 162 -32.13 -2.42 -24.76
C LEU A 162 -30.85 -1.95 -24.06
N HIS A 163 -30.79 -0.69 -23.66
CA HIS A 163 -29.72 -0.16 -22.83
C HIS A 163 -30.31 0.57 -21.62
N ARG A 164 -29.99 0.10 -20.41
CA ARG A 164 -30.48 0.68 -19.13
C ARG A 164 -32.01 0.84 -19.04
N GLY A 165 -32.77 -0.03 -19.72
CA GLY A 165 -34.24 -0.01 -19.73
C GLY A 165 -34.86 0.84 -20.84
N GLU A 166 -34.04 1.47 -21.69
CA GLU A 166 -34.49 2.24 -22.85
C GLU A 166 -34.15 1.51 -24.16
N GLU A 167 -35.05 1.58 -25.15
CA GLU A 167 -34.79 1.07 -26.51
C GLU A 167 -33.90 2.07 -27.26
N ILE A 168 -32.74 1.64 -27.74
CA ILE A 168 -31.78 2.48 -28.49
C ILE A 168 -31.46 1.77 -29.82
N CYS A 169 -31.24 2.55 -30.88
CA CYS A 169 -30.79 2.03 -32.17
C CYS A 169 -29.25 2.03 -32.25
N ALA A 170 -28.67 0.89 -32.60
CA ALA A 170 -27.28 0.75 -33.01
C ALA A 170 -27.19 0.99 -34.52
N CYS A 171 -26.88 2.22 -34.91
CA CYS A 171 -26.85 2.61 -36.32
C CYS A 171 -25.67 1.99 -37.08
N GLU A 172 -25.92 1.63 -38.34
CA GLU A 172 -24.88 1.24 -39.28
C GLU A 172 -23.97 2.43 -39.58
N GLY A 173 -22.66 2.21 -39.72
CA GLY A 173 -21.66 3.24 -39.47
C GLY A 173 -21.72 4.53 -40.30
N HIS A 174 -22.37 4.54 -41.46
CA HIS A 174 -22.56 5.74 -42.28
C HIS A 174 -23.83 6.52 -41.93
N TYR A 175 -24.60 6.07 -40.93
CA TYR A 175 -25.72 6.80 -40.36
C TYR A 175 -25.32 7.37 -39.01
N LYS A 176 -25.76 8.60 -38.75
CA LYS A 176 -25.56 9.24 -37.45
C LYS A 176 -26.27 8.43 -36.37
N PRO A 177 -25.70 8.35 -35.16
CA PRO A 177 -26.34 7.75 -33.99
C PRO A 177 -27.42 8.69 -33.44
N ASP A 178 -28.41 9.03 -34.25
CA ASP A 178 -29.63 9.72 -33.84
C ASP A 178 -30.66 8.69 -33.33
N SER A 179 -31.86 9.17 -32.96
CA SER A 179 -32.86 8.33 -32.31
C SER A 179 -33.32 7.13 -33.14
N ASN A 180 -33.26 7.19 -34.48
CA ASN A 180 -33.84 6.21 -35.40
C ASN A 180 -32.94 5.84 -36.61
N CYS A 181 -31.67 6.26 -36.62
CA CYS A 181 -30.71 6.04 -37.72
C CYS A 181 -31.19 6.61 -39.06
N THR A 182 -31.57 7.89 -39.07
CA THR A 182 -32.23 8.52 -40.22
C THR A 182 -31.32 9.32 -41.14
N GLU A 183 -30.22 9.85 -40.62
CA GLU A 183 -29.36 10.79 -41.34
C GLU A 183 -28.00 10.18 -41.69
N GLU A 184 -27.59 10.26 -42.95
CA GLU A 184 -26.31 9.75 -43.45
C GLU A 184 -25.16 10.75 -43.18
N GLU A 185 -23.99 10.26 -42.76
CA GLU A 185 -22.75 11.06 -42.63
C GLU A 185 -22.12 11.30 -44.00
N ILE A 186 -22.45 12.43 -44.61
CA ILE A 186 -21.81 12.86 -45.87
C ILE A 186 -20.40 13.41 -45.56
N PRO A 187 -19.32 12.86 -46.15
CA PRO A 187 -17.97 13.42 -45.97
C PRO A 187 -17.89 14.84 -46.59
N PRO A 188 -17.19 15.80 -45.95
CA PRO A 188 -17.13 17.18 -46.45
C PRO A 188 -16.34 17.26 -47.77
N THR A 189 -16.96 17.80 -48.82
CA THR A 189 -16.44 17.82 -50.19
C THR A 189 -15.68 19.09 -50.63
N THR A 190 -15.27 20.01 -49.73
CA THR A 190 -14.64 21.26 -50.18
C THR A 190 -13.47 21.74 -49.31
N VAL A 191 -12.34 21.96 -49.97
CA VAL A 191 -11.00 22.30 -49.41
C VAL A 191 -10.82 23.82 -49.28
N GLU A 192 -11.72 24.54 -48.59
CA GLU A 192 -11.57 26.00 -48.40
C GLU A 192 -11.65 26.50 -46.94
N GLU A 193 -11.60 25.60 -45.95
CA GLU A 193 -11.53 26.00 -44.52
C GLU A 193 -10.20 25.65 -43.81
N TRP A 194 -9.22 25.08 -44.53
CA TRP A 194 -7.98 24.57 -43.93
C TRP A 194 -6.95 25.66 -43.57
N ASP A 195 -7.01 26.85 -44.16
CA ASP A 195 -5.93 27.86 -44.06
C ASP A 195 -5.77 28.49 -42.66
N LYS A 196 -6.85 28.63 -41.89
CA LYS A 196 -6.76 29.17 -40.51
C LYS A 196 -6.40 28.12 -39.48
N ARG A 197 -6.70 26.84 -39.75
CA ARG A 197 -6.42 25.73 -38.83
C ARG A 197 -4.94 25.33 -38.89
N TYR A 198 -4.33 25.35 -40.09
CA TYR A 198 -2.95 24.90 -40.29
C TYR A 198 -1.90 25.86 -39.66
N LEU A 199 -2.16 27.17 -39.65
CA LEU A 199 -1.28 28.15 -38.99
C LEU A 199 -1.22 27.94 -37.46
N GLY A 200 -2.34 27.54 -36.85
CA GLY A 200 -2.41 27.16 -35.43
C GLY A 200 -1.64 25.88 -35.12
N PHE A 201 -1.65 24.90 -36.03
CA PHE A 201 -0.94 23.63 -35.86
C PHE A 201 0.59 23.76 -35.85
N LEU A 202 1.18 24.81 -36.46
CA LEU A 202 2.61 25.08 -36.38
C LEU A 202 3.00 25.94 -35.16
N ALA A 203 2.09 26.81 -34.70
CA ALA A 203 2.33 27.66 -33.53
C ALA A 203 2.32 26.85 -32.21
N ILE A 204 1.43 25.86 -32.09
CA ILE A 204 1.30 25.00 -30.90
C ILE A 204 2.61 24.26 -30.56
N PRO A 205 3.28 23.53 -31.48
CA PRO A 205 4.52 22.82 -31.17
C PRO A 205 5.68 23.77 -30.85
N LEU A 206 5.74 24.97 -31.44
CA LEU A 206 6.74 25.98 -31.07
C LEU A 206 6.51 26.52 -29.64
N LEU A 207 5.25 26.76 -29.29
CA LEU A 207 4.86 27.25 -27.96
C LEU A 207 5.07 26.15 -26.90
N LEU A 208 4.75 24.90 -27.21
CA LEU A 208 5.03 23.74 -26.35
C LEU A 208 6.54 23.50 -26.18
N SER A 209 7.33 23.63 -27.25
CA SER A 209 8.79 23.54 -27.18
C SER A 209 9.38 24.62 -26.28
N PHE A 210 8.90 25.86 -26.41
CA PHE A 210 9.30 26.96 -25.54
C PHE A 210 8.90 26.74 -24.07
N VAL A 211 7.67 26.30 -23.81
CA VAL A 211 7.20 25.97 -22.46
C VAL A 211 8.00 24.82 -21.86
N LEU A 212 8.32 23.78 -22.63
CA LEU A 212 9.16 22.68 -22.19
C LEU A 212 10.58 23.18 -21.87
N ALA A 213 11.19 23.99 -22.74
CA ALA A 213 12.51 24.56 -22.48
C ALA A 213 12.54 25.45 -21.23
N VAL A 214 11.54 26.31 -21.04
CA VAL A 214 11.39 27.13 -19.82
C VAL A 214 11.13 26.25 -18.60
N SER A 215 10.29 25.22 -18.70
CA SER A 215 10.03 24.29 -17.60
C SER A 215 11.28 23.49 -17.23
N VAL A 216 12.12 23.09 -18.19
CA VAL A 216 13.40 22.41 -17.95
C VAL A 216 14.42 23.38 -17.37
N TYR A 217 14.46 24.63 -17.80
CA TYR A 217 15.32 25.67 -17.23
C TYR A 217 14.91 26.02 -15.79
N VAL A 218 13.61 26.22 -15.54
CA VAL A 218 13.05 26.45 -14.19
C VAL A 218 13.26 25.23 -13.33
N MET A 219 12.99 24.02 -13.85
CA MET A 219 13.33 22.79 -13.16
C MET A 219 14.82 22.74 -12.87
N TRP A 220 15.74 22.96 -13.81
CA TRP A 220 17.18 22.95 -13.57
C TRP A 220 17.62 24.02 -12.54
N ARG A 221 17.04 25.22 -12.60
CA ARG A 221 17.31 26.35 -11.70
C ARG A 221 16.79 26.13 -10.28
N TYR A 222 15.69 25.41 -10.11
CA TYR A 222 15.05 25.08 -8.83
C TYR A 222 15.30 23.62 -8.37
N ARG A 223 15.86 22.75 -9.22
CA ARG A 223 16.07 21.29 -9.00
C ARG A 223 17.19 20.99 -8.02
N PHE A 224 17.93 21.98 -7.56
CA PHE A 224 18.88 21.74 -6.48
C PHE A 224 18.25 21.96 -5.10
N THR A 225 17.19 22.75 -4.97
CA THR A 225 16.55 22.99 -3.66
C THR A 225 15.29 22.17 -3.47
N PHE A 226 14.50 21.97 -4.52
CA PHE A 226 13.23 21.24 -4.41
C PHE A 226 13.40 19.72 -4.37
N ILE A 227 14.40 19.15 -5.07
CA ILE A 227 14.74 17.72 -4.94
C ILE A 227 15.34 17.45 -3.56
N LEU A 228 16.18 18.33 -3.02
CA LEU A 228 16.65 18.20 -1.63
C LEU A 228 15.51 18.29 -0.63
N LYS A 229 14.55 19.22 -0.80
CA LYS A 229 13.35 19.29 0.04
C LYS A 229 12.42 18.08 -0.14
N ILE A 230 12.20 17.59 -1.37
CA ILE A 230 11.38 16.41 -1.64
C ILE A 230 12.06 15.14 -1.14
N ILE A 231 13.36 14.95 -1.32
CA ILE A 231 14.09 13.83 -0.71
C ILE A 231 13.99 13.90 0.82
N TYR A 232 14.00 15.11 1.41
CA TYR A 232 13.80 15.29 2.85
C TYR A 232 12.34 15.18 3.33
N THR A 233 11.35 15.38 2.44
CA THR A 233 9.91 15.39 2.76
C THR A 233 9.20 14.09 2.34
N PHE A 234 9.74 13.37 1.36
CA PHE A 234 9.27 12.10 0.79
C PHE A 234 10.25 10.96 1.05
N GLN A 235 11.11 11.08 2.07
CA GLN A 235 11.51 9.87 2.77
C GLN A 235 10.27 9.35 3.49
N ASN A 236 9.41 8.70 2.71
CA ASN A 236 8.32 7.86 3.15
C ASN A 236 8.94 6.85 4.09
N TYR A 237 8.81 7.18 5.36
CA TYR A 237 8.39 6.33 6.45
C TYR A 237 7.64 5.11 5.90
N GLU A 238 8.39 4.09 5.49
CA GLU A 238 7.88 2.72 5.49
C GLU A 238 7.44 2.44 6.92
N ASP A 239 6.20 2.02 7.12
CA ASP A 239 5.67 1.65 8.43
C ASP A 239 6.44 0.47 9.10
N HIS A 240 7.42 -0.11 8.41
CA HIS A 240 8.40 -1.07 8.95
C HIS A 240 9.77 -0.44 9.32
N ALA A 241 9.99 0.85 9.07
CA ALA A 241 11.31 1.48 9.18
C ALA A 241 11.52 2.31 10.45
N ILE A 242 10.49 2.70 11.21
CA ILE A 242 10.65 3.55 12.40
C ILE A 242 11.45 2.82 13.48
N CYS A 243 10.99 1.63 13.84
CA CYS A 243 11.66 0.77 14.82
C CYS A 243 13.06 0.43 14.33
N ASN A 244 13.24 0.11 13.05
CA ASN A 244 14.55 -0.18 12.47
C ASN A 244 15.48 1.04 12.45
N ASN A 245 14.95 2.24 12.23
CA ASN A 245 15.71 3.49 12.28
C ASN A 245 16.14 3.79 13.71
N ILE A 246 15.25 3.58 14.68
CA ILE A 246 15.54 3.70 16.11
C ILE A 246 16.61 2.67 16.50
N ILE A 247 16.46 1.40 16.12
CA ILE A 247 17.44 0.33 16.37
C ILE A 247 18.80 0.72 15.76
N ASN A 248 18.84 1.06 14.47
CA ASN A 248 20.07 1.46 13.78
C ASN A 248 20.72 2.71 14.40
N ALA A 249 19.92 3.69 14.82
CA ALA A 249 20.41 4.91 15.47
C ALA A 249 21.01 4.60 16.85
N VAL A 250 20.34 3.76 17.65
CA VAL A 250 20.85 3.29 18.94
C VAL A 250 22.13 2.48 18.74
N GLU A 251 22.17 1.55 17.78
CA GLU A 251 23.34 0.73 17.49
C GLU A 251 24.58 1.53 17.08
N LYS A 252 24.39 2.59 16.27
CA LYS A 252 25.48 3.47 15.83
C LYS A 252 25.87 4.52 16.87
N SER A 253 25.06 4.71 17.92
CA SER A 253 25.29 5.73 18.95
C SER A 253 26.22 5.23 20.05
N ARG A 254 27.14 6.09 20.49
CA ARG A 254 28.02 5.81 21.64
C ARG A 254 27.38 6.17 22.98
N ARG A 255 26.37 7.04 22.94
CA ARG A 255 25.61 7.51 24.09
C ARG A 255 24.27 8.05 23.62
N THR A 256 23.22 7.77 24.35
CA THR A 256 21.86 8.17 23.99
C THR A 256 21.35 9.22 24.95
N ILE A 257 20.87 10.33 24.39
CA ILE A 257 20.25 11.43 25.15
C ILE A 257 18.75 11.19 25.12
N LEU A 258 18.13 11.12 26.30
CA LEU A 258 16.68 10.96 26.44
C LEU A 258 16.09 12.29 26.85
N ILE A 259 15.31 12.92 25.98
CA ILE A 259 14.65 14.20 26.27
C ILE A 259 13.23 13.92 26.73
N LEU A 260 12.92 14.30 27.97
CA LEU A 260 11.60 14.14 28.57
C LEU A 260 10.85 15.47 28.53
N SER A 261 9.76 15.51 27.76
CA SER A 261 8.79 16.60 27.75
C SER A 261 7.40 16.09 28.20
N PRO A 262 6.48 16.97 28.62
CA PRO A 262 5.11 16.58 28.96
C PRO A 262 4.40 15.86 27.80
N ASP A 263 4.55 16.36 26.58
CA ASP A 263 3.99 15.75 25.37
C ASP A 263 4.57 14.36 25.09
N TYR A 264 5.84 14.14 25.47
CA TYR A 264 6.51 12.84 25.34
C TYR A 264 5.94 11.79 26.30
N VAL A 265 5.53 12.21 27.50
CA VAL A 265 4.98 11.32 28.53
C VAL A 265 3.52 10.96 28.25
N ILE A 266 2.77 11.85 27.60
CA ILE A 266 1.33 11.69 27.35
C ILE A 266 1.05 10.89 26.07
N SER A 267 1.94 10.89 25.07
CA SER A 267 1.68 10.25 23.78
C SER A 267 1.89 8.72 23.80
N GLU A 268 0.86 7.97 23.39
CA GLU A 268 0.94 6.51 23.24
C GLU A 268 1.93 6.08 22.15
N TRP A 269 2.08 6.88 21.09
CA TRP A 269 3.03 6.60 20.01
C TRP A 269 4.49 6.78 20.44
N THR A 270 4.80 7.82 21.23
CA THR A 270 6.16 8.03 21.76
C THR A 270 6.53 6.96 22.78
N ARG A 271 5.55 6.42 23.50
CA ARG A 271 5.74 5.30 24.43
C ARG A 271 6.21 4.03 23.73
N MET A 272 5.64 3.71 22.56
CA MET A 272 6.07 2.57 21.75
C MET A 272 7.52 2.75 21.25
N GLU A 273 7.85 3.90 20.67
CA GLU A 273 9.21 4.21 20.20
C GLU A 273 10.24 4.13 21.33
N TYR A 274 9.90 4.65 22.51
CA TYR A 274 10.70 4.56 23.72
C TYR A 274 10.98 3.11 24.13
N GLN A 275 9.96 2.25 24.15
CA GLN A 275 10.11 0.85 24.59
C GLN A 275 11.08 0.08 23.70
N VAL A 276 10.99 0.28 22.37
CA VAL A 276 11.92 -0.31 21.40
C VAL A 276 13.34 0.20 21.63
N ALA A 277 13.51 1.52 21.73
CA ALA A 277 14.82 2.13 21.97
C ALA A 277 15.44 1.65 23.30
N HIS A 278 14.65 1.57 24.36
CA HIS A 278 15.09 1.16 25.69
C HIS A 278 15.54 -0.31 25.70
N GLN A 279 14.79 -1.21 25.05
CA GLN A 279 15.17 -2.60 24.94
C GLN A 279 16.53 -2.77 24.23
N GLU A 280 16.77 -2.03 23.14
CA GLU A 280 18.06 -2.03 22.44
C GLU A 280 19.20 -1.44 23.27
N MET A 281 18.95 -0.32 23.98
CA MET A 281 19.92 0.29 24.88
C MET A 281 20.34 -0.68 26.00
N LEU A 282 19.38 -1.45 26.56
CA LEU A 282 19.66 -2.48 27.57
C LEU A 282 20.51 -3.62 27.00
N LYS A 283 20.19 -4.12 25.79
CA LYS A 283 20.99 -5.16 25.10
C LYS A 283 22.45 -4.74 24.95
N LYS A 284 22.70 -3.48 24.60
CA LYS A 284 24.07 -2.93 24.39
C LYS A 284 24.70 -2.33 25.65
N ARG A 285 24.01 -2.32 26.81
CA ARG A 285 24.43 -1.63 28.05
C ARG A 285 24.85 -0.17 27.82
N GLN A 286 24.17 0.53 26.92
CA GLN A 286 24.47 1.93 26.64
C GLN A 286 24.06 2.83 27.82
N LYS A 287 24.91 3.81 28.15
CA LYS A 287 24.61 4.78 29.21
C LYS A 287 23.69 5.87 28.65
N ILE A 288 22.56 6.08 29.31
CA ILE A 288 21.56 7.09 28.96
C ILE A 288 21.89 8.40 29.69
N ILE A 289 21.63 9.54 29.04
CA ILE A 289 21.65 10.87 29.68
C ILE A 289 20.22 11.42 29.63
N PRO A 290 19.46 11.34 30.73
CA PRO A 290 18.12 11.91 30.78
C PRO A 290 18.20 13.44 30.90
N ILE A 291 17.40 14.15 30.10
CA ILE A 291 17.22 15.60 30.12
C ILE A 291 15.74 15.91 30.31
N ILE A 292 15.39 16.58 31.40
CA ILE A 292 14.03 17.05 31.66
C ILE A 292 13.86 18.41 31.00
N PHE A 293 13.02 18.51 29.98
CA PHE A 293 12.86 19.71 29.17
C PHE A 293 11.88 20.73 29.78
N ARG A 294 10.87 20.26 30.51
CA ARG A 294 9.89 21.07 31.26
C ARG A 294 9.49 20.33 32.53
N ASP A 295 8.88 21.04 33.48
CA ASP A 295 8.37 20.44 34.71
C ASP A 295 7.37 19.32 34.37
N ILE A 296 7.74 18.09 34.72
CA ILE A 296 6.92 16.90 34.60
C ILE A 296 6.64 16.42 36.01
N SER A 297 5.37 16.23 36.36
CA SER A 297 5.03 15.60 37.63
C SER A 297 5.54 14.16 37.62
N ILE A 298 6.37 13.79 38.60
CA ILE A 298 6.90 12.42 38.75
C ILE A 298 5.76 11.38 38.82
N GLN A 299 4.55 11.81 39.18
CA GLN A 299 3.34 10.99 39.27
C GLN A 299 2.75 10.61 37.90
N GLU A 300 3.01 11.39 36.85
CA GLU A 300 2.55 11.13 35.48
C GLU A 300 3.49 10.20 34.71
N LEU A 301 4.62 9.83 35.33
CA LEU A 301 5.69 9.08 34.69
C LEU A 301 5.44 7.57 34.76
N ASP A 302 5.67 6.86 33.65
CA ASP A 302 5.61 5.40 33.63
C ASP A 302 6.59 4.80 34.65
N LYS A 303 6.24 3.65 35.26
CA LYS A 303 6.99 3.01 36.36
C LYS A 303 8.46 2.76 35.99
N ASN A 304 8.71 2.37 34.74
CA ASN A 304 10.04 2.13 34.20
C ASN A 304 10.88 3.42 34.13
N LEU A 305 10.28 4.51 33.67
CA LEU A 305 10.95 5.79 33.52
C LEU A 305 11.20 6.45 34.89
N SER A 306 10.28 6.24 35.84
CA SER A 306 10.48 6.59 37.26
C SER A 306 11.70 5.87 37.87
N TYR A 307 11.89 4.58 37.57
CA TYR A 307 13.06 3.84 38.03
C TYR A 307 14.37 4.36 37.42
N ILE A 308 14.37 4.74 36.15
CA ILE A 308 15.54 5.31 35.47
C ILE A 308 15.92 6.66 36.07
N LEU A 309 14.96 7.57 36.27
CA LEU A 309 15.24 8.88 36.87
C LEU A 309 15.70 8.78 38.33
N LYS A 310 15.29 7.74 39.06
CA LYS A 310 15.79 7.45 40.41
C LYS A 310 17.19 6.84 40.44
N SER A 311 17.58 6.12 39.38
CA SER A 311 18.84 5.37 39.32
C SER A 311 19.96 6.11 38.59
N ILE A 312 19.65 7.15 37.82
CA ILE A 312 20.59 7.89 36.98
C ILE A 312 20.46 9.40 37.23
N THR A 313 21.60 10.10 37.31
CA THR A 313 21.63 11.56 37.38
C THR A 313 21.10 12.16 36.07
N TYR A 314 20.04 12.96 36.16
CA TYR A 314 19.42 13.66 35.03
C TYR A 314 19.85 15.15 34.99
N LEU A 315 19.67 15.78 33.83
CA LEU A 315 19.92 17.22 33.64
C LEU A 315 18.59 17.95 33.45
N GLU A 316 18.40 19.07 34.14
CA GLU A 316 17.22 19.91 33.97
C GLU A 316 17.49 21.02 32.97
N TRP A 317 16.58 21.21 32.02
CA TRP A 317 16.63 22.31 31.08
C TRP A 317 16.24 23.63 31.79
N PRO A 318 17.07 24.68 31.69
CA PRO A 318 16.86 25.91 32.47
C PRO A 318 15.76 26.85 31.92
N GLY A 319 15.08 26.48 30.83
CA GLY A 319 14.05 27.31 30.20
C GLY A 319 14.58 28.32 29.18
N THR A 320 13.68 28.98 28.43
CA THR A 320 14.00 29.94 27.35
C THR A 320 13.98 31.41 27.80
N SER A 321 13.82 31.68 29.09
CA SER A 321 13.91 33.03 29.64
C SER A 321 15.40 33.44 29.73
N GLU A 322 15.80 34.33 28.83
CA GLU A 322 17.14 34.93 28.66
C GLU A 322 18.22 33.99 28.09
N GLN A 323 18.63 34.30 26.86
CA GLN A 323 19.66 33.57 26.08
C GLN A 323 21.07 33.63 26.71
N ASP A 324 21.28 34.48 27.71
CA ASP A 324 22.57 34.68 28.42
C ASP A 324 22.51 34.37 29.92
N SER A 325 21.61 33.47 30.36
CA SER A 325 21.56 33.11 31.78
C SER A 325 22.76 32.22 32.20
N PRO A 326 23.37 32.45 33.37
CA PRO A 326 24.46 31.61 33.90
C PRO A 326 24.02 30.16 34.18
N LYS A 327 22.70 29.91 34.24
CA LYS A 327 22.14 28.55 34.34
C LYS A 327 22.26 27.79 33.03
N LEU A 328 22.13 28.47 31.89
CA LEU A 328 22.26 27.88 30.55
C LEU A 328 23.70 27.46 30.27
N SER A 329 24.68 28.30 30.58
CA SER A 329 26.10 27.95 30.42
C SER A 329 26.49 26.75 31.29
N LYS A 330 26.04 26.72 32.56
CA LYS A 330 26.26 25.60 33.48
C LYS A 330 25.60 24.30 33.01
N PHE A 331 24.43 24.38 32.38
CA PHE A 331 23.78 23.22 31.76
C PHE A 331 24.64 22.64 30.63
N TRP A 332 25.10 23.47 29.69
CA TRP A 332 25.94 23.02 28.58
C TRP A 332 27.28 22.47 29.03
N GLU A 333 27.89 23.05 30.08
CA GLU A 333 29.11 22.54 30.68
C GLU A 333 28.90 21.14 31.27
N LYS A 334 27.85 20.95 32.08
CA LYS A 334 27.48 19.63 32.62
C LYS A 334 27.22 18.62 31.50
N LEU A 335 26.46 19.01 30.48
CA LEU A 335 26.18 18.13 29.34
C LEU A 335 27.48 17.72 28.63
N ARG A 336 28.37 18.68 28.35
CA ARG A 336 29.67 18.44 27.73
C ARG A 336 30.52 17.45 28.53
N LEU A 337 30.54 17.57 29.86
CA LEU A 337 31.27 16.64 30.74
C LEU A 337 30.67 15.23 30.73
N THR A 338 29.34 15.11 30.53
CA THR A 338 28.66 13.81 30.44
C THR A 338 28.78 13.13 29.06
N MET A 339 29.20 13.84 28.01
CA MET A 339 29.33 13.27 26.66
C MET A 339 30.59 12.38 26.50
N PRO A 340 30.60 11.43 25.55
CA PRO A 340 31.78 10.62 25.25
C PRO A 340 32.96 11.49 24.81
N LYS A 341 34.17 11.21 25.32
CA LYS A 341 35.39 11.89 24.86
C LYS A 341 35.63 11.57 23.38
N LYS A 342 36.01 12.59 22.60
CA LYS A 342 36.40 12.43 21.19
C LYS A 342 37.61 11.49 21.13
N ARG A 343 37.52 10.41 20.35
CA ARG A 343 38.69 9.58 20.03
C ARG A 343 39.53 10.43 19.07
N GLU A 344 40.64 10.99 19.54
CA GLU A 344 41.65 11.53 18.64
C GLU A 344 42.09 10.38 17.73
N MET A 345 41.91 10.56 16.43
CA MET A 345 42.46 9.63 15.45
C MET A 345 43.96 9.75 15.57
N LEU A 346 44.61 8.68 16.02
CA LEU A 346 46.04 8.48 15.82
C LEU A 346 46.25 8.57 14.31
N ILE A 347 46.68 9.73 13.83
CA ILE A 347 47.30 9.87 12.53
C ILE A 347 48.63 9.16 12.71
N GLU A 348 48.66 7.86 12.44
CA GLU A 348 49.90 7.13 12.32
C GLU A 348 50.69 7.74 11.15
N ASP A 349 51.90 8.17 11.50
CA ASP A 349 52.97 8.60 10.63
C ASP A 349 53.28 7.55 9.55
N ASP A 350 52.52 7.55 8.45
CA ASP A 350 52.88 6.84 7.22
C ASP A 350 53.27 7.80 6.10
N LYS A 351 54.03 8.86 6.46
CA LYS A 351 54.64 9.79 5.50
C LYS A 351 56.14 10.01 5.68
N ASN A 352 56.79 9.31 6.61
CA ASN A 352 58.23 9.47 6.86
C ASN A 352 59.10 8.25 6.53
N THR A 353 58.59 7.24 5.81
CA THR A 353 59.41 6.09 5.39
C THR A 353 59.46 5.88 3.88
N GLN A 354 59.20 6.94 3.10
CA GLN A 354 59.39 6.92 1.64
C GLN A 354 59.97 8.22 1.05
N LYS A 355 60.70 9.00 1.88
CA LYS A 355 61.46 10.18 1.44
C LYS A 355 62.98 10.09 1.62
N ASP A 356 63.49 9.04 2.28
CA ASP A 356 64.94 8.88 2.53
C ASP A 356 65.63 7.87 1.59
N ARG A 357 65.10 7.63 0.39
CA ARG A 357 65.75 6.77 -0.61
C ARG A 357 65.99 7.40 -1.99
N ALA A 358 65.88 8.72 -2.09
CA ALA A 358 66.16 9.43 -3.33
C ALA A 358 66.85 10.78 -3.10
N THR A 359 67.94 10.83 -2.31
CA THR A 359 69.00 11.84 -2.45
C THR A 359 70.24 11.33 -1.71
N THR A 360 71.26 10.83 -2.42
CA THR A 360 72.71 11.11 -2.24
C THR A 360 73.48 10.19 -3.19
N VAL A 361 73.81 10.73 -4.36
CA VAL A 361 75.02 10.40 -5.11
C VAL A 361 76.02 11.48 -4.71
N VAL A 362 77.05 11.10 -3.94
CA VAL A 362 78.47 11.32 -4.21
C VAL A 362 79.23 10.18 -3.55
#